data_AF-A0A1I2KI58-F1
#
_entry.id   AF-A0A1I2KI58-F1
#
_cell.length_a   1.000
_cell.length_b   1.000
_cell.length_c   1.000
_cell.angle_alpha   90.00
_cell.angle_beta   90.00
_cell.angle_gamma   90.00
#
_symmetry.space_group_name_H-M   'P 1'
#
loop_
_entity.id
_entity.type
_entity.pdbx_description
1 polymer ?
#
loop_
_entity_poly.entity_id
_entity_poly.type
_entity_poly.pdbx_seq_one_letter_code
_entity_poly.pdbx_strand_id
1 'polypeptide(L)'
;MILQSHGGAPSGALTTGSVTARQQPAPLEHLWPRHLKLTEYVDLLPARRSLSYRLRLDPGMNLVAAEHLDDALDWSVKTLRQHHPKALVAVTLLAQCIRLLSRHETSRPDPREAQAGQALAALAADPELSHPVEARSVFTYLRESLEPASALRRRLAGHVLRHSSQDHVLELMSTTDDVGLFPGEDLLYWAERWPDLPQKARLAAQPLFSRRPRPEDELLKESVEKAQQADEELRAATAWWDLPPSKWELRRQQQEQEQRRRNTFDEGVVTLLSAWVSDVLSERGGGRVSGRCSGFGGQARDAGDLVPDREAEGHFGSVAGGCHQMAAGPEVR
;
A
#
# COMPACT_ATOMS: atom_id res chain seq x y z
N MET A 1 -71.83 -50.50 -21.65
CA MET A 1 -71.91 -50.67 -23.11
C MET A 1 -70.54 -50.37 -23.66
N ILE A 2 -69.97 -51.35 -24.36
CA ILE A 2 -68.62 -51.38 -24.91
C ILE A 2 -68.56 -50.49 -26.15
N LEU A 3 -67.45 -49.78 -26.37
CA LEU A 3 -66.77 -49.69 -27.67
C LEU A 3 -65.29 -49.33 -27.48
N GLN A 4 -64.44 -50.31 -27.78
CA GLN A 4 -63.03 -50.19 -28.19
C GLN A 4 -63.01 -49.42 -29.55
N SER A 5 -61.95 -48.86 -30.13
CA SER A 5 -60.53 -49.23 -30.16
C SER A 5 -59.70 -48.17 -30.92
N HIS A 6 -58.39 -48.15 -30.62
CA HIS A 6 -57.22 -47.90 -31.50
C HIS A 6 -56.96 -46.54 -32.19
N GLY A 7 -55.73 -46.04 -31.97
CA GLY A 7 -54.94 -45.43 -33.04
C GLY A 7 -53.82 -44.48 -32.62
N GLY A 8 -52.59 -45.01 -32.47
CA GLY A 8 -51.35 -44.31 -32.88
C GLY A 8 -50.75 -43.25 -31.95
N ALA A 9 -49.64 -43.61 -31.28
CA ALA A 9 -48.55 -42.66 -31.06
C ALA A 9 -47.69 -42.62 -32.34
N PRO A 10 -47.14 -41.45 -32.72
CA PRO A 10 -45.74 -41.23 -32.35
C PRO A 10 -45.39 -39.77 -31.99
N SER A 11 -44.45 -39.65 -31.06
CA SER A 11 -43.34 -38.68 -31.03
C SER A 11 -43.59 -37.29 -31.66
N GLY A 12 -43.95 -36.32 -30.82
CA GLY A 12 -43.93 -34.89 -31.13
C GLY A 12 -43.07 -34.16 -30.10
N ALA A 13 -41.81 -33.92 -30.45
CA ALA A 13 -40.87 -33.14 -29.69
C ALA A 13 -41.14 -31.63 -29.86
N LEU A 14 -40.77 -30.84 -28.83
CA LEU A 14 -40.44 -29.41 -28.90
C LEU A 14 -41.65 -28.48 -29.14
N THR A 15 -41.94 -27.45 -28.35
CA THR A 15 -41.04 -26.42 -27.83
C THR A 15 -41.76 -25.71 -26.69
N THR A 16 -41.23 -25.83 -25.47
CA THR A 16 -41.40 -24.77 -24.48
C THR A 16 -40.72 -23.53 -25.05
N GLY A 17 -41.52 -22.50 -25.32
CA GLY A 17 -41.03 -21.20 -25.77
C GLY A 17 -40.05 -20.64 -24.77
N SER A 18 -38.76 -20.88 -25.00
CA SER A 18 -37.67 -20.23 -24.33
C SER A 18 -37.78 -18.74 -24.61
N VAL A 19 -38.21 -17.98 -23.60
CA VAL A 19 -37.97 -16.53 -23.52
C VAL A 19 -36.47 -16.35 -23.31
N THR A 20 -35.68 -16.64 -24.35
CA THR A 20 -34.32 -16.13 -24.48
C THR A 20 -34.42 -14.80 -25.21
N ALA A 21 -34.91 -13.79 -24.51
CA ALA A 21 -34.48 -12.44 -24.78
C ALA A 21 -33.00 -12.34 -24.34
N ARG A 22 -32.11 -12.98 -25.10
CA ARG A 22 -30.74 -12.48 -25.20
C ARG A 22 -30.84 -11.16 -25.96
N GLN A 23 -31.26 -10.11 -25.28
CA GLN A 23 -30.83 -8.77 -25.64
C GLN A 23 -29.32 -8.80 -25.44
N GLN A 24 -28.58 -9.11 -26.49
CA GLN A 24 -27.18 -8.73 -26.55
C GLN A 24 -27.20 -7.22 -26.43
N PRO A 25 -26.66 -6.63 -25.35
CA PRO A 25 -26.50 -5.19 -25.32
C PRO A 25 -25.64 -4.87 -26.54
N ALA A 26 -26.08 -3.92 -27.37
CA ALA A 26 -25.15 -3.21 -28.23
C ALA A 26 -23.92 -2.88 -27.37
N PRO A 27 -22.68 -3.04 -27.87
CA PRO A 27 -21.52 -2.87 -27.02
C PRO A 27 -21.61 -1.43 -26.51
N LEU A 28 -21.88 -1.23 -25.21
CA LEU A 28 -22.17 0.09 -24.62
C LEU A 28 -21.09 1.11 -25.02
N GLU A 29 -19.88 0.61 -25.28
CA GLU A 29 -18.72 1.27 -25.88
C GLU A 29 -19.00 2.03 -27.19
N HIS A 30 -20.01 1.66 -27.99
CA HIS A 30 -20.39 2.37 -29.22
C HIS A 30 -21.39 3.51 -28.97
N LEU A 31 -22.10 3.47 -27.83
CA LEU A 31 -23.04 4.51 -27.43
C LEU A 31 -22.32 5.68 -26.74
N TRP A 32 -21.21 5.40 -26.08
CA TRP A 32 -20.29 6.40 -25.56
C TRP A 32 -19.20 6.74 -26.60
N PRO A 33 -18.78 8.01 -26.77
CA PRO A 33 -19.26 9.23 -26.14
C PRO A 33 -20.40 9.93 -26.89
N ARG A 34 -20.90 9.37 -28.01
CA ARG A 34 -21.79 10.09 -28.95
C ARG A 34 -23.24 10.23 -28.48
N HIS A 35 -23.73 9.31 -27.66
CA HIS A 35 -25.16 9.17 -27.34
C HIS A 35 -25.47 9.10 -25.85
N LEU A 36 -24.47 8.98 -24.99
CA LEU A 36 -24.61 8.90 -23.54
C LEU A 36 -23.71 9.93 -22.88
N LYS A 37 -24.11 10.46 -21.73
CA LYS A 37 -23.19 11.17 -20.83
C LYS A 37 -22.28 10.20 -20.08
N LEU A 38 -21.17 10.69 -19.53
CA LEU A 38 -20.22 9.83 -18.83
C LEU A 38 -20.90 9.15 -17.63
N THR A 39 -21.68 9.93 -16.89
CA THR A 39 -22.42 9.46 -15.71
C THR A 39 -23.41 8.35 -16.07
N GLU A 40 -24.19 8.55 -17.15
CA GLU A 40 -25.13 7.57 -17.67
C GLU A 40 -24.41 6.30 -18.14
N TYR A 41 -23.28 6.46 -18.85
CA TYR A 41 -22.48 5.32 -19.30
C TYR A 41 -21.99 4.49 -18.11
N VAL A 42 -21.35 5.13 -17.12
CA VAL A 42 -20.82 4.47 -15.92
C VAL A 42 -21.94 3.86 -15.06
N ASP A 43 -23.12 4.48 -15.03
CA ASP A 43 -24.31 3.94 -14.35
C ASP A 43 -24.87 2.69 -15.04
N LEU A 44 -24.74 2.57 -16.36
CA LEU A 44 -25.11 1.38 -17.12
C LEU A 44 -24.09 0.25 -17.05
N LEU A 45 -22.83 0.55 -16.71
CA LEU A 45 -21.81 -0.48 -16.52
C LEU A 45 -22.21 -1.39 -15.35
N PRO A 46 -22.05 -2.72 -15.49
CA PRO A 46 -22.33 -3.62 -14.39
C PRO A 46 -21.41 -3.29 -13.22
N ALA A 47 -21.89 -3.37 -11.98
CA ALA A 47 -21.05 -3.27 -10.77
C ALA A 47 -20.08 -4.48 -10.61
N ARG A 48 -19.79 -5.19 -11.71
CA ARG A 48 -18.93 -6.37 -11.73
C ARG A 48 -17.49 -5.95 -11.49
N ARG A 49 -16.83 -6.71 -10.61
CA ARG A 49 -15.48 -6.50 -10.11
C ARG A 49 -14.40 -6.45 -11.20
N SER A 50 -14.63 -7.05 -12.37
CA SER A 50 -13.70 -7.01 -13.52
C SER A 50 -13.64 -5.65 -14.22
N LEU A 51 -14.54 -4.72 -13.89
CA LEU A 51 -14.71 -3.49 -14.64
C LEU A 51 -13.69 -2.41 -14.27
N SER A 52 -13.32 -2.27 -12.99
CA SER A 52 -12.22 -1.39 -12.58
C SER A 52 -10.90 -1.80 -13.24
N TYR A 53 -10.66 -3.12 -13.38
CA TYR A 53 -9.51 -3.67 -14.09
C TYR A 53 -9.53 -3.31 -15.58
N ARG A 54 -10.69 -3.42 -16.25
CA ARG A 54 -10.85 -3.02 -17.66
C ARG A 54 -10.64 -1.52 -17.87
N LEU A 55 -11.22 -0.67 -17.02
CA LEU A 55 -11.05 0.79 -17.09
C LEU A 55 -9.58 1.23 -16.94
N ARG A 56 -8.78 0.46 -16.20
CA ARG A 56 -7.36 0.73 -16.00
C ARG A 56 -6.50 0.33 -17.20
N LEU A 57 -6.73 -0.86 -17.75
CA LEU A 57 -5.79 -1.52 -18.67
C LEU A 57 -6.15 -1.40 -20.13
N ASP A 58 -7.40 -1.11 -20.46
CA ASP A 58 -7.83 -0.92 -21.83
C ASP A 58 -7.67 0.56 -22.20
N PRO A 59 -6.72 0.93 -23.08
CA PRO A 59 -6.53 2.31 -23.51
C PRO A 59 -7.78 2.87 -24.22
N GLY A 60 -8.62 1.99 -24.80
CA GLY A 60 -9.91 2.34 -25.39
C GLY A 60 -10.99 2.68 -24.36
N MET A 61 -10.75 2.39 -23.07
CA MET A 61 -11.63 2.68 -21.94
C MET A 61 -11.04 3.75 -21.02
N ASN A 62 -10.12 4.59 -21.51
CA ASN A 62 -9.77 5.82 -20.82
C ASN A 62 -10.93 6.81 -20.96
N LEU A 63 -11.92 6.67 -20.07
CA LEU A 63 -13.21 7.35 -20.16
C LEU A 63 -13.11 8.84 -19.86
N VAL A 64 -12.10 9.25 -19.09
CA VAL A 64 -11.93 10.64 -18.72
C VAL A 64 -11.05 11.33 -19.76
N ALA A 65 -11.69 12.17 -20.56
CA ALA A 65 -11.03 13.22 -21.33
C ALA A 65 -11.19 14.56 -20.59
N ALA A 66 -10.44 15.60 -20.98
CA ALA A 66 -10.50 16.90 -20.34
C ALA A 66 -11.93 17.51 -20.32
N GLU A 67 -12.74 17.19 -21.34
CA GLU A 67 -14.14 17.60 -21.46
C GLU A 67 -15.12 16.85 -20.54
N HIS A 68 -14.73 15.71 -19.98
CA HIS A 68 -15.56 14.89 -19.08
C HIS A 68 -15.09 14.91 -17.63
N LEU A 69 -14.06 15.71 -17.34
CA LEU A 69 -13.40 15.74 -16.03
C LEU A 69 -14.35 16.17 -14.91
N ASP A 70 -15.19 17.19 -15.15
CA ASP A 70 -16.16 17.68 -14.16
C ASP A 70 -17.22 16.63 -13.83
N ASP A 71 -17.79 15.98 -14.85
CA ASP A 71 -18.78 14.92 -14.72
C ASP A 71 -18.21 13.69 -13.98
N ALA A 72 -16.96 13.32 -14.30
CA ALA A 72 -16.27 12.20 -13.68
C ALA A 72 -16.01 12.44 -12.18
N LEU A 73 -15.59 13.65 -11.83
CA LEU A 73 -15.32 14.05 -10.45
C LEU A 73 -16.61 14.13 -9.63
N ASP A 74 -17.66 14.77 -10.16
CA ASP A 74 -18.95 14.86 -9.47
C ASP A 74 -19.55 13.47 -9.22
N TRP A 75 -19.54 12.60 -10.23
CA TRP A 75 -20.00 11.23 -10.08
C TRP A 75 -19.18 10.44 -9.06
N SER A 76 -17.85 10.60 -9.07
CA SER A 76 -16.97 9.93 -8.10
C SER A 76 -17.24 10.39 -6.67
N VAL A 77 -17.39 11.71 -6.44
CA VAL A 77 -17.76 12.27 -5.13
C VAL A 77 -19.08 11.70 -4.64
N LYS A 78 -20.12 11.73 -5.48
CA LYS A 78 -21.45 11.23 -5.12
C LYS A 78 -21.43 9.75 -4.80
N THR A 79 -20.77 8.95 -5.64
CA THR A 79 -20.71 7.49 -5.50
C THR A 79 -19.97 7.06 -4.24
N LEU A 80 -18.85 7.73 -3.91
CA LEU A 80 -18.07 7.44 -2.70
C LEU A 80 -18.82 7.87 -1.43
N ARG A 81 -19.45 9.05 -1.43
CA ARG A 81 -20.27 9.51 -0.27
C ARG A 81 -21.48 8.63 0.02
N GLN A 82 -21.98 7.92 -0.98
CA GLN A 82 -23.16 7.05 -0.87
C GLN A 82 -22.81 5.60 -0.52
N HIS A 83 -21.53 5.26 -0.34
CA HIS A 83 -21.06 3.88 -0.14
C HIS A 83 -21.63 2.92 -1.20
N HIS A 84 -21.71 3.40 -2.44
CA HIS A 84 -22.40 2.70 -3.52
C HIS A 84 -21.64 1.42 -3.93
N PRO A 85 -22.31 0.36 -4.43
CA PRO A 85 -21.65 -0.86 -4.94
C PRO A 85 -20.62 -0.64 -6.07
N LYS A 86 -20.54 0.57 -6.62
CA LYS A 86 -19.59 1.00 -7.65
C LYS A 86 -18.45 1.87 -7.11
N ALA A 87 -18.24 1.91 -5.80
CA ALA A 87 -17.20 2.72 -5.18
C ALA A 87 -15.80 2.47 -5.77
N LEU A 88 -15.41 1.22 -6.05
CA LEU A 88 -14.13 0.93 -6.72
C LEU A 88 -14.02 1.47 -8.15
N VAL A 89 -15.14 1.60 -8.88
CA VAL A 89 -15.18 2.29 -10.18
C VAL A 89 -14.96 3.78 -9.99
N ALA A 90 -15.57 4.39 -8.97
CA ALA A 90 -15.34 5.79 -8.61
C ALA A 90 -13.88 6.06 -8.22
N VAL A 91 -13.24 5.18 -7.45
CA VAL A 91 -11.80 5.32 -7.14
C VAL A 91 -10.95 5.24 -8.42
N THR A 92 -11.30 4.36 -9.36
CA THR A 92 -10.60 4.25 -10.65
C THR A 92 -10.76 5.52 -11.50
N LEU A 93 -11.97 6.08 -11.57
CA LEU A 93 -12.24 7.35 -12.28
C LEU A 93 -11.52 8.51 -11.61
N LEU A 94 -11.55 8.58 -10.28
CA LEU A 94 -10.80 9.58 -9.51
C LEU A 94 -9.30 9.54 -9.83
N ALA A 95 -8.71 8.34 -9.87
CA ALA A 95 -7.31 8.17 -10.25
C ALA A 95 -7.03 8.69 -11.67
N GLN A 96 -7.89 8.38 -12.66
CA GLN A 96 -7.78 8.92 -14.02
C GLN A 96 -7.89 10.46 -14.04
N CYS A 97 -8.84 11.03 -13.28
CA CYS A 97 -8.99 12.48 -13.14
C CYS A 97 -7.72 13.13 -12.56
N ILE A 98 -7.13 12.54 -11.52
CA ILE A 98 -5.88 13.02 -10.93
C ILE A 98 -4.73 12.98 -11.94
N ARG A 99 -4.62 11.92 -12.78
CA ARG A 99 -3.62 11.86 -13.85
C ARG A 99 -3.80 12.93 -14.92
N LEU A 100 -5.03 13.37 -15.18
CA LEU A 100 -5.28 14.47 -16.11
C LEU A 100 -4.94 15.81 -15.46
N LEU A 101 -5.35 16.03 -14.21
CA LEU A 101 -5.02 17.23 -13.45
C LEU A 101 -3.51 17.41 -13.31
N SER A 102 -2.75 16.32 -13.10
CA SER A 102 -1.29 16.40 -13.00
C SER A 102 -0.60 16.77 -14.31
N ARG A 103 -1.16 16.40 -15.47
CA ARG A 103 -0.62 16.81 -16.78
C ARG A 103 -0.82 18.29 -17.07
N HIS A 104 -1.83 18.89 -16.45
CA HIS A 104 -2.18 20.30 -16.60
C HIS A 104 -1.76 21.10 -15.37
N GLU A 105 -0.72 20.68 -14.66
CA GLU A 105 -0.27 21.37 -13.45
C GLU A 105 0.07 22.84 -13.78
N THR A 106 -0.86 23.73 -13.42
CA THR A 106 -0.69 25.17 -13.52
C THR A 106 -0.37 25.73 -12.14
N SER A 107 0.29 26.89 -12.08
CA SER A 107 0.61 27.55 -10.81
C SER A 107 -0.63 28.06 -10.05
N ARG A 108 -1.83 27.96 -10.63
CA ARG A 108 -3.08 28.37 -9.99
C ARG A 108 -3.90 27.14 -9.60
N PRO A 109 -4.54 27.14 -8.41
CA PRO A 109 -5.40 26.04 -8.00
C PRO A 109 -6.60 25.92 -8.96
N ASP A 110 -6.73 24.75 -9.60
CA ASP A 110 -7.87 24.41 -10.43
C ASP A 110 -9.08 24.08 -9.51
N PRO A 111 -10.27 24.65 -9.72
CA PRO A 111 -11.47 24.32 -8.92
C PRO A 111 -11.77 22.81 -8.86
N ARG A 112 -11.35 22.04 -9.88
CA ARG A 112 -11.50 20.59 -9.94
C ARG A 112 -10.63 19.85 -8.92
N GLU A 113 -9.54 20.45 -8.45
CA GLU A 113 -8.74 19.90 -7.34
C GLU A 113 -9.57 19.82 -6.06
N ALA A 114 -10.49 20.76 -5.83
CA ALA A 114 -11.37 20.72 -4.68
C ALA A 114 -12.34 19.53 -4.75
N GLN A 115 -12.88 19.22 -5.94
CA GLN A 115 -13.74 18.04 -6.13
C GLN A 115 -12.95 16.73 -5.97
N ALA A 116 -11.74 16.65 -6.53
CA ALA A 116 -10.86 15.51 -6.32
C ALA A 116 -10.51 15.32 -4.83
N GLY A 117 -10.23 16.42 -4.12
CA GLY A 117 -10.02 16.42 -2.67
C GLY A 117 -11.26 15.96 -1.88
N GLN A 118 -12.47 16.35 -2.30
CA GLN A 118 -13.72 15.89 -1.70
C GLN A 118 -13.93 14.38 -1.91
N ALA A 119 -13.58 13.87 -3.10
CA ALA A 119 -13.67 12.44 -3.40
C ALA A 119 -12.67 11.64 -2.54
N LEU A 120 -11.44 12.14 -2.37
CA LEU A 120 -10.44 11.54 -1.47
C LEU A 120 -10.86 11.59 0.00
N ALA A 121 -11.51 12.68 0.44
CA ALA A 121 -12.04 12.78 1.81
C ALA A 121 -13.20 11.79 2.03
N ALA A 122 -14.06 11.59 1.02
CA ALA A 122 -15.11 10.58 1.06
C ALA A 122 -14.52 9.15 1.06
N LEU A 123 -13.46 8.91 0.29
CA LEU A 123 -12.71 7.65 0.30
C LEU A 123 -12.12 7.36 1.69
N ALA A 124 -11.55 8.37 2.35
CA ALA A 124 -11.00 8.23 3.70
C ALA A 124 -12.07 7.90 4.76
N ALA A 125 -13.33 8.27 4.51
CA ALA A 125 -14.46 7.94 5.38
C ALA A 125 -15.01 6.52 5.16
N ASP A 126 -14.48 5.75 4.20
CA ASP A 126 -14.89 4.39 3.88
C ASP A 126 -13.69 3.41 3.93
N PRO A 127 -13.17 3.09 5.13
CA PRO A 127 -12.01 2.22 5.28
C PRO A 127 -12.28 0.78 4.82
N GLU A 128 -13.55 0.36 4.83
CA GLU A 128 -13.94 -0.98 4.40
C GLU A 128 -13.69 -1.21 2.91
N LEU A 129 -13.65 -0.13 2.10
CA LEU A 129 -13.43 -0.20 0.67
C LEU A 129 -12.05 -0.76 0.30
N SER A 130 -11.06 -0.64 1.18
CA SER A 130 -9.70 -1.14 0.99
C SER A 130 -9.47 -2.58 1.45
N HIS A 131 -10.39 -3.17 2.22
CA HIS A 131 -10.24 -4.55 2.71
C HIS A 131 -10.28 -5.63 1.62
N PRO A 132 -11.11 -5.54 0.57
CA PRO A 132 -11.15 -6.54 -0.49
C PRO A 132 -9.81 -6.67 -1.22
N VAL A 133 -9.40 -7.90 -1.52
CA VAL A 133 -8.14 -8.18 -2.26
C VAL A 133 -8.13 -7.47 -3.62
N GLU A 134 -9.28 -7.38 -4.27
CA GLU A 134 -9.45 -6.73 -5.57
C GLU A 134 -9.23 -5.21 -5.51
N ALA A 135 -9.49 -4.59 -4.35
CA ALA A 135 -9.29 -3.16 -4.13
C ALA A 135 -7.82 -2.78 -4.23
N ARG A 136 -6.90 -3.68 -3.86
CA ARG A 136 -5.44 -3.44 -3.90
C ARG A 136 -4.99 -2.85 -5.22
N SER A 137 -5.40 -3.45 -6.34
CA SER A 137 -5.01 -2.99 -7.68
C SER A 137 -5.51 -1.59 -8.04
N VAL A 138 -6.68 -1.20 -7.50
CA VAL A 138 -7.30 0.12 -7.69
C VAL A 138 -6.59 1.16 -6.83
N PHE A 139 -6.28 0.83 -5.57
CA PHE A 139 -5.50 1.70 -4.69
C PHE A 139 -4.05 1.86 -5.15
N THR A 140 -3.42 0.81 -5.69
CA THR A 140 -2.12 0.92 -6.35
C THR A 140 -2.19 1.89 -7.53
N TYR A 141 -3.23 1.80 -8.36
CA TYR A 141 -3.39 2.72 -9.49
C TYR A 141 -3.63 4.17 -9.05
N LEU A 142 -4.38 4.38 -7.97
CA LEU A 142 -4.56 5.70 -7.37
C LEU A 142 -3.22 6.27 -6.86
N ARG A 143 -2.41 5.44 -6.19
CA ARG A 143 -1.06 5.80 -5.74
C ARG A 143 -0.17 6.18 -6.92
N GLU A 144 -0.09 5.35 -7.95
CA GLU A 144 0.67 5.62 -9.19
C GLU A 144 0.20 6.90 -9.90
N SER A 145 -1.06 7.29 -9.71
CA SER A 145 -1.62 8.52 -10.26
C SER A 145 -1.20 9.77 -9.48
N LEU A 146 -0.96 9.64 -8.17
CA LEU A 146 -0.54 10.70 -7.26
C LEU A 146 0.99 10.87 -7.17
N GLU A 147 1.74 9.78 -7.39
CA GLU A 147 3.20 9.74 -7.28
C GLU A 147 3.94 10.80 -8.13
N PRO A 148 3.65 10.97 -9.44
CA PRO A 148 4.42 11.90 -10.27
C PRO A 148 4.12 13.38 -10.00
N ALA A 149 3.10 13.71 -9.20
CA ALA A 149 2.54 15.06 -9.08
C ALA A 149 2.61 15.58 -7.64
N SER A 150 3.81 15.76 -7.09
CA SER A 150 4.02 16.09 -5.67
C SER A 150 3.29 17.36 -5.23
N ALA A 151 3.27 18.42 -6.05
CA ALA A 151 2.59 19.66 -5.71
C ALA A 151 1.06 19.50 -5.72
N LEU A 152 0.47 18.86 -6.73
CA LEU A 152 -0.96 18.50 -6.73
C LEU A 152 -1.31 17.59 -5.54
N ARG A 153 -0.53 16.54 -5.32
CA ARG A 153 -0.70 15.61 -4.19
C ARG A 153 -0.74 16.35 -2.86
N ARG A 154 0.20 17.26 -2.60
CA ARG A 154 0.22 18.10 -1.39
C ARG A 154 -1.03 18.98 -1.24
N ARG A 155 -1.55 19.53 -2.34
CA ARG A 155 -2.81 20.32 -2.32
C ARG A 155 -4.02 19.45 -2.00
N LEU A 156 -4.11 18.27 -2.62
CA LEU A 156 -5.17 17.28 -2.38
C LEU A 156 -5.12 16.74 -0.94
N ALA A 157 -3.93 16.35 -0.47
CA ALA A 157 -3.68 15.92 0.90
C ALA A 157 -4.08 17.01 1.91
N GLY A 158 -3.73 18.26 1.63
CA GLY A 158 -4.14 19.40 2.47
C GLY A 158 -5.65 19.61 2.47
N HIS A 159 -6.34 19.30 1.37
CA HIS A 159 -7.80 19.27 1.34
C HIS A 159 -8.35 18.15 2.24
N VAL A 160 -7.82 16.93 2.14
CA VAL A 160 -8.23 15.79 2.98
C VAL A 160 -8.04 16.10 4.46
N LEU A 161 -6.88 16.63 4.86
CA LEU A 161 -6.62 17.02 6.27
C LEU A 161 -7.64 18.04 6.81
N ARG A 162 -8.11 18.98 5.99
CA ARG A 162 -9.12 19.98 6.41
C ARG A 162 -10.54 19.39 6.53
N HIS A 163 -10.84 18.35 5.77
CA HIS A 163 -12.21 17.84 5.61
C HIS A 163 -12.45 16.46 6.20
N SER A 164 -11.41 15.75 6.62
CA SER A 164 -11.47 14.43 7.26
C SER A 164 -11.28 14.51 8.78
N SER A 165 -11.62 13.43 9.49
CA SER A 165 -11.24 13.22 10.89
C SER A 165 -9.85 12.59 10.98
N GLN A 166 -9.26 12.60 12.17
CA GLN A 166 -8.02 11.90 12.46
C GLN A 166 -8.11 10.39 12.17
N ASP A 167 -9.22 9.76 12.58
CA ASP A 167 -9.43 8.32 12.35
C ASP A 167 -9.45 7.99 10.86
N HIS A 168 -10.13 8.81 10.04
CA HIS A 168 -10.18 8.63 8.59
C HIS A 168 -8.79 8.76 7.94
N VAL A 169 -7.98 9.71 8.40
CA VAL A 169 -6.60 9.88 7.89
C VAL A 169 -5.73 8.70 8.32
N LEU A 170 -5.88 8.23 9.57
CA LEU A 170 -5.16 7.09 10.08
C LEU A 170 -5.48 5.82 9.30
N GLU A 171 -6.76 5.56 9.02
CA GLU A 171 -7.20 4.42 8.23
C GLU A 171 -6.67 4.46 6.79
N LEU A 172 -6.63 5.65 6.19
CA LEU A 172 -6.09 5.84 4.84
C LEU A 172 -4.58 5.57 4.77
N MET A 173 -3.85 5.75 5.89
CA MET A 173 -2.43 5.40 5.99
C MET A 173 -2.20 3.91 6.28
N SER A 174 -3.14 3.21 6.92
CA SER A 174 -2.95 1.82 7.34
C SER A 174 -3.45 0.77 6.34
N THR A 175 -4.39 1.11 5.48
CA THR A 175 -5.13 0.13 4.67
C THR A 175 -4.42 -0.38 3.42
N THR A 176 -3.29 0.21 3.03
CA THR A 176 -2.36 -0.29 1.99
C THR A 176 -1.08 0.55 2.09
N ASP A 177 0.07 0.11 1.52
CA ASP A 177 1.33 0.89 1.48
C ASP A 177 1.11 2.31 0.91
N ASP A 178 0.67 3.21 1.79
CA ASP A 178 -0.01 4.50 1.59
C ASP A 178 -0.90 4.56 0.32
N VAL A 179 -2.11 5.15 0.38
CA VAL A 179 -2.87 5.54 -0.84
C VAL A 179 -2.06 6.47 -1.79
N GLY A 180 -0.82 6.80 -1.42
CA GLY A 180 0.09 7.68 -2.12
C GLY A 180 -0.14 9.12 -1.76
N LEU A 181 -1.02 9.39 -0.79
CA LEU A 181 -1.43 10.75 -0.44
C LEU A 181 -0.46 11.41 0.55
N PHE A 182 0.14 10.62 1.45
CA PHE A 182 1.03 11.10 2.50
C PHE A 182 2.38 10.37 2.51
N PRO A 183 3.10 10.35 1.39
CA PRO A 183 4.35 9.59 1.32
C PRO A 183 5.45 10.23 2.17
N GLY A 184 6.50 9.47 2.49
CA GLY A 184 7.57 9.88 3.39
C GLY A 184 8.25 11.19 2.99
N GLU A 185 8.44 11.41 1.69
CA GLU A 185 9.11 12.59 1.13
C GLU A 185 8.35 13.90 1.33
N ASP A 186 7.05 13.85 1.64
CA ASP A 186 6.24 15.04 1.90
C ASP A 186 6.20 15.44 3.38
N LEU A 187 6.81 14.65 4.27
CA LEU A 187 6.82 14.94 5.72
C LEU A 187 7.44 16.30 6.04
N LEU A 188 8.52 16.67 5.37
CA LEU A 188 9.17 17.97 5.57
C LEU A 188 8.22 19.10 5.25
N TYR A 189 7.53 19.01 4.11
CA TYR A 189 6.53 19.98 3.70
C TYR A 189 5.40 20.12 4.73
N TRP A 190 4.93 19.01 5.32
CA TRP A 190 3.89 19.04 6.36
C TRP A 190 4.39 19.61 7.68
N ALA A 191 5.64 19.32 8.06
CA ALA A 191 6.25 19.83 9.28
C ALA A 191 6.45 21.36 9.20
N GLU A 192 6.98 21.86 8.07
CA GLU A 192 7.18 23.29 7.83
C GLU A 192 5.86 24.07 7.86
N ARG A 193 4.78 23.51 7.32
CA ARG A 193 3.47 24.17 7.28
C ARG A 193 2.61 23.94 8.52
N TRP A 194 3.08 23.16 9.48
CA TRP A 194 2.32 22.82 10.68
C TRP A 194 1.72 24.04 11.40
N PRO A 195 2.46 25.15 11.62
CA PRO A 195 1.92 26.32 12.30
C PRO A 195 0.77 26.99 11.53
N ASP A 196 0.79 26.92 10.20
CA ASP A 196 -0.19 27.55 9.31
C ASP A 196 -1.46 26.70 9.13
N LEU A 197 -1.44 25.43 9.56
CA LEU A 197 -2.61 24.56 9.46
C LEU A 197 -3.67 24.96 10.51
N PRO A 198 -4.96 24.97 10.13
CA PRO A 198 -6.06 25.09 11.09
C PRO A 198 -6.02 23.96 12.11
N GLN A 199 -6.47 24.19 13.35
CA GLN A 199 -6.40 23.20 14.44
C GLN A 199 -7.03 21.84 14.06
N LYS A 200 -8.19 21.84 13.41
CA LYS A 200 -8.82 20.60 12.90
C LYS A 200 -7.88 19.83 11.95
N ALA A 201 -7.17 20.52 11.07
CA ALA A 201 -6.24 19.90 10.14
C ALA A 201 -4.97 19.38 10.83
N ARG A 202 -4.51 20.04 11.90
CA ARG A 202 -3.39 19.54 12.72
C ARG A 202 -3.75 18.23 13.43
N LEU A 203 -4.94 18.17 14.04
CA LEU A 203 -5.48 16.93 14.62
C LEU A 203 -5.55 15.81 13.59
N ALA A 204 -6.09 16.10 12.40
CA ALA A 204 -6.14 15.13 11.32
C ALA A 204 -4.74 14.72 10.80
N ALA A 205 -3.75 15.60 10.87
CA ALA A 205 -2.38 15.37 10.41
C ALA A 205 -1.47 14.72 11.47
N GLN A 206 -1.90 14.62 12.73
CA GLN A 206 -1.12 14.02 13.82
C GLN A 206 -0.62 12.58 13.51
N PRO A 207 -1.39 11.71 12.81
CA PRO A 207 -0.92 10.38 12.41
C PRO A 207 0.32 10.39 11.49
N LEU A 208 0.55 11.48 10.74
CA LEU A 208 1.69 11.61 9.83
C LEU A 208 3.03 11.49 10.55
N PHE A 209 3.09 11.94 11.81
CA PHE A 209 4.29 11.92 12.64
C PHE A 209 4.22 10.86 13.73
N SER A 210 3.09 10.76 14.45
CA SER A 210 2.97 9.88 15.63
C SER A 210 3.13 8.38 15.36
N ARG A 211 2.94 7.92 14.11
CA ARG A 211 3.08 6.51 13.73
C ARG A 211 4.40 6.17 13.04
N ARG A 212 5.25 7.18 12.78
CA ARG A 212 6.52 7.01 12.07
C ARG A 212 7.69 7.08 13.06
N PRO A 213 8.78 6.34 12.82
CA PRO A 213 9.99 6.48 13.63
C PRO A 213 10.51 7.92 13.54
N ARG A 214 11.29 8.33 14.55
CA ARG A 214 11.96 9.63 14.55
C ARG A 214 12.74 9.77 13.24
N PRO A 215 12.57 10.87 12.48
CA PRO A 215 13.29 11.09 11.23
C PRO A 215 14.81 11.02 11.44
N GLU A 216 15.55 10.50 10.46
CA GLU A 216 17.02 10.52 10.46
C GLU A 216 17.59 11.79 9.81
N ASP A 217 16.86 12.37 8.86
CA ASP A 217 17.21 13.62 8.19
C ASP A 217 17.16 14.81 9.15
N GLU A 218 18.27 15.53 9.28
CA GLU A 218 18.42 16.68 10.18
C GLU A 218 17.42 17.80 9.85
N LEU A 219 17.17 18.11 8.57
CA LEU A 219 16.23 19.18 8.20
C LEU A 219 14.80 18.83 8.60
N LEU A 220 14.43 17.56 8.42
CA LEU A 220 13.13 17.06 8.83
C LEU A 220 13.00 17.02 10.36
N LYS A 221 14.06 16.60 11.10
CA LYS A 221 14.08 16.64 12.56
C LYS A 221 13.84 18.05 13.07
N GLU A 222 14.61 19.04 12.62
CA GLU A 222 14.48 20.43 13.06
C GLU A 222 13.08 20.99 12.78
N SER A 223 12.51 20.65 11.62
CA SER A 223 11.19 21.12 11.23
C SER A 223 10.09 20.49 12.08
N VAL A 224 10.21 19.20 12.42
CA VAL A 224 9.27 18.54 13.32
C VAL A 224 9.40 19.04 14.75
N GLU A 225 10.61 19.32 15.24
CA GLU A 225 10.84 19.91 16.56
C GLU A 225 10.20 21.30 16.67
N LYS A 226 10.29 22.13 15.62
CA LYS A 226 9.56 23.40 15.54
C LYS A 226 8.04 23.19 15.57
N ALA A 227 7.53 22.19 14.84
CA ALA A 227 6.11 21.83 14.85
C ALA A 227 5.64 21.39 16.25
N GLN A 228 6.42 20.56 16.96
CA GLN A 228 6.16 20.14 18.34
C GLN A 228 6.20 21.30 19.34
N GLN A 229 7.04 22.32 19.12
CA GLN A 229 7.06 23.53 19.94
C GLN A 229 5.78 24.35 19.74
N ALA A 230 5.24 24.39 18.52
CA ALA A 230 4.03 25.11 18.18
C ALA A 230 2.72 24.38 18.58
N ASP A 231 2.78 23.08 18.86
CA ASP A 231 1.61 22.24 19.09
C ASP A 231 1.86 21.19 20.19
N GLU A 232 1.19 21.39 21.34
CA GLU A 232 1.30 20.50 22.50
C GLU A 232 0.76 19.09 22.20
N GLU A 233 -0.29 18.98 21.38
CA GLU A 233 -0.89 17.67 21.05
C GLU A 233 0.05 16.88 20.14
N LEU A 234 0.72 17.54 19.19
CA LEU A 234 1.76 16.89 18.38
C LEU A 234 2.93 16.43 19.26
N ARG A 235 3.37 17.27 20.20
CA ARG A 235 4.43 16.91 21.16
C ARG A 235 4.06 15.67 21.98
N ALA A 236 2.84 15.63 22.51
CA ALA A 236 2.34 14.47 23.25
C ALA A 236 2.29 13.21 22.37
N ALA A 237 1.85 13.32 21.11
CA ALA A 237 1.77 12.20 20.16
C ALA A 237 3.12 11.62 19.76
N THR A 238 4.16 12.42 19.82
CA THR A 238 5.53 12.08 19.41
C THR A 238 6.48 11.89 20.59
N ALA A 239 5.98 12.00 21.83
CA ALA A 239 6.76 11.83 23.06
C ALA A 239 7.44 10.45 23.14
N TRP A 240 6.92 9.44 22.44
CA TRP A 240 7.54 8.12 22.38
C TRP A 240 8.88 8.09 21.63
N TRP A 241 9.18 9.10 20.81
CA TRP A 241 10.50 9.25 20.17
C TRP A 241 11.62 9.56 21.15
N ASP A 242 11.30 10.20 22.27
CA ASP A 242 12.25 10.56 23.32
C ASP A 242 12.25 9.54 24.48
N LEU A 243 11.48 8.46 24.36
CA LEU A 243 11.56 7.36 25.31
C LEU A 243 12.93 6.67 25.16
N PRO A 244 13.61 6.36 26.29
CA PRO A 244 14.85 5.64 26.23
C PRO A 244 14.64 4.27 25.56
N PRO A 245 15.60 3.78 24.76
CA PRO A 245 15.49 2.50 24.08
C PRO A 245 15.17 1.41 25.08
N SER A 246 14.25 0.54 24.69
CA SER A 246 13.76 -0.54 25.52
C SER A 246 14.86 -1.56 25.83
N LYS A 247 14.72 -2.31 26.92
CA LYS A 247 15.71 -3.32 27.34
C LYS A 247 15.99 -4.40 26.27
N TRP A 248 15.06 -4.66 25.36
CA TRP A 248 15.27 -5.63 24.29
C TRP A 248 16.06 -5.03 23.11
N GLU A 249 15.85 -3.75 22.77
CA GLU A 249 16.63 -3.02 21.77
C GLU A 249 18.10 -2.87 22.20
N LEU A 250 18.33 -2.53 23.47
CA LEU A 250 19.67 -2.47 24.05
C LEU A 250 20.39 -3.82 23.95
N ARG A 251 19.69 -4.93 24.24
CA ARG A 251 20.25 -6.28 24.10
C ARG A 251 20.56 -6.64 22.64
N ARG A 252 19.70 -6.25 21.71
CA ARG A 252 19.91 -6.47 20.28
C ARG A 252 21.11 -5.68 19.76
N GLN A 253 21.23 -4.39 20.14
CA GLN A 253 22.39 -3.57 19.78
C GLN A 253 23.69 -4.10 20.36
N GLN A 254 23.67 -4.59 21.60
CA GLN A 254 24.83 -5.25 22.21
C GLN A 254 25.24 -6.50 21.42
N GLN A 255 24.27 -7.33 21.03
CA GLN A 255 24.54 -8.52 20.20
C GLN A 255 25.07 -8.14 18.82
N GLU A 256 24.54 -7.10 18.17
CA GLU A 256 25.04 -6.62 16.89
C GLU A 256 26.44 -6.02 17.00
N GLN A 257 26.72 -5.26 18.06
CA GLN A 257 28.07 -4.73 18.32
C GLN A 257 29.06 -5.86 18.64
N GLU A 258 28.64 -6.87 19.38
CA GLU A 258 29.47 -8.03 19.67
C GLU A 258 29.70 -8.88 18.43
N GLN A 259 28.68 -9.03 17.58
CA GLN A 259 28.80 -9.67 16.28
C GLN A 259 29.73 -8.88 15.35
N ARG A 260 29.64 -7.55 15.34
CA ARG A 260 30.58 -6.67 14.64
C ARG A 260 31.98 -6.88 15.18
N ARG A 261 32.20 -6.84 16.51
CA ARG A 261 33.51 -7.11 17.13
C ARG A 261 34.07 -8.48 16.78
N ARG A 262 33.23 -9.52 16.70
CA ARG A 262 33.63 -10.86 16.27
C ARG A 262 33.93 -10.95 14.78
N ASN A 263 33.26 -10.14 13.97
CA ASN A 263 33.43 -10.09 12.52
C ASN A 263 34.47 -9.07 12.05
N THR A 264 34.92 -8.15 12.93
CA THR A 264 36.06 -7.28 12.65
C THR A 264 37.31 -8.15 12.68
N PHE A 265 37.88 -8.37 11.50
CA PHE A 265 39.12 -9.11 11.32
C PHE A 265 40.23 -8.50 12.18
N ASP A 266 40.74 -9.29 13.13
CA ASP A 266 41.86 -8.90 13.98
C ASP A 266 43.17 -9.35 13.31
N GLU A 267 43.85 -8.41 12.65
CA GLU A 267 45.17 -8.65 12.02
C GLU A 267 46.17 -9.23 13.02
N GLY A 268 46.09 -8.85 14.31
CA GLY A 268 46.96 -9.32 15.38
C GLY A 268 46.85 -10.83 15.59
N VAL A 269 45.63 -11.37 15.56
CA VAL A 269 45.35 -12.81 15.68
C VAL A 269 45.89 -13.58 14.48
N VAL A 270 45.82 -13.00 13.27
CA VAL A 270 46.38 -13.63 12.07
C VAL A 270 47.91 -13.60 12.07
N THR A 271 48.54 -12.51 12.51
CA THR A 271 50.01 -12.48 12.68
C THR A 271 50.51 -13.43 13.76
N LEU A 272 49.77 -13.59 14.86
CA LEU A 272 50.10 -14.56 15.91
C LEU A 272 49.92 -16.00 15.43
N LEU A 273 48.83 -16.28 14.70
CA LEU A 273 48.61 -17.59 14.08
C LEU A 273 49.66 -17.88 13.00
N SER A 274 50.07 -16.89 12.20
CA SER A 274 51.13 -17.09 11.20
C SER A 274 52.48 -17.33 11.85
N ALA A 275 52.80 -16.62 12.94
CA ALA A 275 54.02 -16.83 13.70
C ALA A 275 54.05 -18.22 14.36
N TRP A 276 52.93 -18.65 14.96
CA TRP A 276 52.79 -19.97 15.56
C TRP A 276 52.88 -21.09 14.50
N VAL A 277 52.23 -20.93 13.34
CA VAL A 277 52.34 -21.90 12.24
C VAL A 277 53.78 -21.96 11.70
N SER A 278 54.48 -20.84 11.60
CA SER A 278 55.90 -20.81 11.23
C SER A 278 56.78 -21.53 12.25
N ASP A 279 56.50 -21.39 13.55
CA ASP A 279 57.26 -22.04 14.61
C ASP A 279 57.02 -23.56 14.62
N VAL A 280 55.77 -24.00 14.47
CA VAL A 280 55.40 -25.42 14.37
C VAL A 280 55.99 -26.09 13.12
N LEU A 281 56.07 -25.36 11.99
CA LEU A 281 56.71 -25.86 10.76
C LEU A 281 58.24 -25.87 10.87
N SER A 282 58.83 -24.96 11.64
CA SER A 282 60.27 -24.93 11.95
C SER A 282 60.67 -26.10 12.85
N GLU A 283 59.88 -26.40 13.89
CA GLU A 283 60.11 -27.54 14.79
C GLU A 283 59.96 -28.90 14.11
N ARG A 284 59.12 -29.00 13.07
CA ARG A 284 58.97 -30.23 12.25
C ARG A 284 59.89 -30.28 11.03
N GLY A 285 60.63 -29.22 10.73
CA GLY A 285 61.39 -29.01 9.49
C GLY A 285 62.85 -29.46 9.50
N GLY A 286 63.30 -30.21 10.51
CA GLY A 286 64.67 -30.75 10.60
C GLY A 286 64.97 -31.96 9.70
N GLY A 287 64.28 -32.12 8.57
CA GLY A 287 64.45 -33.26 7.66
C GLY A 287 64.47 -32.83 6.20
N ARG A 288 65.66 -32.87 5.57
CA ARG A 288 65.81 -32.70 4.13
C ARG A 288 64.92 -33.68 3.38
N VAL A 289 63.97 -33.18 2.61
CA VAL A 289 63.41 -33.92 1.48
C VAL A 289 63.68 -33.12 0.22
N SER A 290 64.74 -33.53 -0.47
CA SER A 290 64.95 -33.24 -1.89
C SER A 290 63.83 -33.94 -2.67
N GLY A 291 63.04 -33.17 -3.40
CA GLY A 291 61.98 -33.69 -4.25
C GLY A 291 61.58 -32.66 -5.30
N ARG A 292 62.23 -32.73 -6.47
CA ARG A 292 61.73 -32.11 -7.70
C ARG A 292 60.29 -32.56 -7.95
N CYS A 293 59.41 -31.62 -8.26
CA CYS A 293 58.40 -31.80 -9.31
C CYS A 293 58.09 -30.45 -9.95
N SER A 294 58.36 -30.39 -11.24
CA SER A 294 58.05 -29.29 -12.14
C SER A 294 56.58 -29.35 -12.56
N GLY A 295 55.98 -28.18 -12.77
CA GLY A 295 54.88 -27.98 -13.73
C GLY A 295 53.47 -28.19 -13.19
N PHE A 296 52.69 -27.11 -13.10
CA PHE A 296 51.64 -26.81 -14.08
C PHE A 296 51.09 -25.41 -13.81
N GLY A 297 51.03 -24.59 -14.87
CA GLY A 297 50.51 -23.24 -14.82
C GLY A 297 49.01 -23.17 -15.09
N GLY A 298 48.41 -22.07 -14.63
CA GLY A 298 47.30 -21.36 -15.25
C GLY A 298 45.92 -22.01 -15.17
N GLN A 299 45.00 -21.39 -14.43
CA GLN A 299 44.03 -20.44 -14.99
C GLN A 299 43.08 -19.93 -13.91
N ALA A 300 42.83 -18.63 -13.96
CA ALA A 300 41.70 -17.98 -13.33
C ALA A 300 40.39 -18.46 -13.96
N ARG A 301 39.35 -18.67 -13.12
CA ARG A 301 37.96 -18.47 -13.50
C ARG A 301 37.04 -18.41 -12.27
N ASP A 302 36.32 -17.29 -12.24
CA ASP A 302 34.92 -17.09 -11.89
C ASP A 302 34.32 -17.68 -10.61
N ALA A 303 33.85 -16.72 -9.82
CA ALA A 303 32.76 -16.83 -8.87
C ALA A 303 31.45 -17.27 -9.54
N GLY A 304 30.63 -18.02 -8.81
CA GLY A 304 29.26 -18.34 -9.21
C GLY A 304 28.63 -19.41 -8.33
N ASP A 305 27.87 -18.96 -7.34
CA ASP A 305 26.67 -19.57 -6.78
C ASP A 305 26.71 -21.01 -6.25
N LEU A 306 26.89 -21.11 -4.93
CA LEU A 306 26.38 -22.23 -4.13
C LEU A 306 25.06 -21.80 -3.46
N VAL A 307 23.97 -22.30 -4.02
CA VAL A 307 22.66 -22.45 -3.36
C VAL A 307 22.81 -23.45 -2.20
N PRO A 308 22.17 -23.19 -1.05
CA PRO A 308 21.66 -24.29 -0.25
C PRO A 308 20.15 -24.17 -0.07
N ASP A 309 19.46 -25.18 -0.57
CA ASP A 309 18.17 -25.62 -0.06
C ASP A 309 18.27 -25.88 1.44
N ARG A 310 17.30 -25.36 2.21
CA ARG A 310 16.91 -25.94 3.49
C ARG A 310 15.45 -25.66 3.78
N GLU A 311 14.62 -26.60 3.35
CA GLU A 311 13.39 -26.96 4.05
C GLU A 311 13.76 -27.41 5.48
N ALA A 312 13.09 -26.82 6.48
CA ALA A 312 12.87 -27.47 7.76
C ALA A 312 11.61 -26.87 8.39
N GLU A 313 10.57 -27.69 8.37
CA GLU A 313 9.33 -27.56 9.11
C GLU A 313 9.59 -27.32 10.61
N GLY A 314 8.74 -26.49 11.22
CA GLY A 314 8.76 -26.23 12.65
C GLY A 314 7.37 -25.89 13.15
N HIS A 315 6.55 -26.94 13.31
CA HIS A 315 5.33 -26.94 14.12
C HIS A 315 5.58 -26.28 15.48
N PHE A 316 4.79 -25.27 15.83
CA PHE A 316 4.52 -24.93 17.23
C PHE A 316 3.02 -24.91 17.48
N GLY A 317 2.58 -25.90 18.25
CA GLY A 317 1.21 -26.08 18.71
C GLY A 317 0.82 -24.99 19.70
N SER A 318 -0.42 -24.51 19.55
CA SER A 318 -1.11 -23.72 20.56
C SER A 318 -1.78 -24.69 21.53
N VAL A 319 -1.20 -24.84 22.72
CA VAL A 319 -1.80 -25.54 23.86
C VAL A 319 -2.54 -24.53 24.72
N ALA A 320 -3.74 -24.94 25.12
CA ALA A 320 -4.66 -24.24 26.00
C ALA A 320 -4.04 -23.82 27.34
N GLY A 321 -4.49 -22.66 27.83
CA GLY A 321 -4.30 -22.21 29.20
C GLY A 321 -5.42 -21.25 29.56
N GLY A 322 -6.55 -21.78 30.01
CA GLY A 322 -7.59 -21.00 30.66
C GLY A 322 -7.22 -20.72 32.12
N CYS A 323 -7.66 -19.57 32.65
CA CYS A 323 -7.95 -19.40 34.07
C CYS A 323 -8.98 -18.28 34.27
N HIS A 324 -9.91 -18.59 35.18
CA HIS A 324 -11.10 -17.85 35.62
C HIS A 324 -10.84 -16.49 36.28
N GLN A 325 -11.87 -15.62 36.22
CA GLN A 325 -12.56 -14.98 37.36
C GLN A 325 -13.86 -14.31 36.83
N MET A 326 -15.08 -14.82 37.11
CA MET A 326 -15.97 -14.50 38.25
C MET A 326 -15.97 -12.99 38.61
N ALA A 327 -17.01 -12.17 38.44
CA ALA A 327 -18.46 -12.20 38.79
C ALA A 327 -18.79 -11.24 39.97
N ALA A 328 -19.94 -10.55 39.83
CA ALA A 328 -20.67 -9.65 40.77
C ALA A 328 -20.05 -8.25 40.99
N GLY A 329 -20.68 -7.11 40.70
CA GLY A 329 -22.06 -6.63 40.97
C GLY A 329 -21.97 -5.47 42.00
N PRO A 330 -22.99 -4.61 42.26
CA PRO A 330 -24.30 -4.49 41.64
C PRO A 330 -24.70 -3.04 41.24
N GLU A 331 -25.84 -2.94 40.55
CA GLU A 331 -26.72 -1.77 40.52
C GLU A 331 -27.09 -1.30 41.94
N VAL A 332 -27.38 0.01 42.06
CA VAL A 332 -28.57 0.62 42.72
C VAL A 332 -28.25 2.09 43.02
N ARG A 333 -28.72 3.02 42.16
CA ARG A 333 -29.89 3.88 42.39
C ARG A 333 -30.21 4.73 41.17
#